data_AF-A0A662N4B7-F1
#
_entry.id   AF-A0A662N4B7-F1
#
_cell.length_a   1.000
_cell.length_b   1.000
_cell.length_c   1.000
_cell.angle_alpha   90.00
_cell.angle_beta   90.00
_cell.angle_gamma   90.00
#
_symmetry.space_group_name_H-M   'P 1'
#
loop_
_entity.id
_entity.type
_entity.pdbx_description
1 polymer ?
#
loop_
_entity_poly.entity_id
_entity_poly.type
_entity_poly.pdbx_seq_one_letter_code
_entity_poly.pdbx_strand_id
1 'polypeptide(L)'
;TYDEVFTSDTAMALRTLAAETLPECQTCPFGPYCGYCVARGINQHGSPIPNIPLDFECQIYRQMFPYLFRKLLNREEAAILNSWV
;
A
#
# COMPACT_ATOMS: atom_id res chain seq x y z
N THR A 1 -23.61 -18.45 -9.67
CA THR A 1 -23.69 -18.96 -8.28
C THR A 1 -22.61 -18.30 -7.44
N TYR A 2 -22.58 -18.51 -6.12
CA TYR A 2 -21.45 -18.03 -5.29
C TYR A 2 -20.12 -18.57 -5.81
N ASP A 3 -20.07 -19.86 -6.14
CA ASP A 3 -18.85 -20.51 -6.62
C ASP A 3 -18.34 -19.86 -7.91
N GLU A 4 -19.21 -19.59 -8.89
CA GLU A 4 -18.83 -18.91 -10.12
C GLU A 4 -18.21 -17.52 -9.88
N VAL A 5 -18.76 -16.75 -8.93
CA VAL A 5 -18.19 -15.44 -8.56
C VAL A 5 -16.86 -15.63 -7.85
N PHE A 6 -16.80 -16.56 -6.91
CA PHE A 6 -15.61 -16.82 -6.10
C PHE A 6 -14.45 -17.41 -6.91
N THR A 7 -14.72 -18.16 -7.99
CA THR A 7 -13.70 -18.72 -8.88
C THR A 7 -13.47 -17.89 -10.14
N SER A 8 -14.14 -16.74 -10.29
CA SER A 8 -13.90 -15.85 -11.42
C SER A 8 -12.45 -15.32 -11.43
N ASP A 9 -11.92 -15.05 -12.62
CA ASP A 9 -10.56 -14.51 -12.80
C ASP A 9 -10.35 -13.20 -12.02
N THR A 10 -11.37 -12.33 -12.01
CA THR A 10 -11.33 -11.07 -11.27
C THR A 10 -11.24 -11.29 -9.76
N ALA A 11 -12.05 -12.21 -9.20
CA ALA A 11 -12.01 -12.51 -7.77
C ALA A 11 -10.70 -13.22 -7.37
N MET A 12 -10.16 -14.10 -8.22
CA MET A 12 -8.83 -14.68 -8.03
C MET A 12 -7.75 -13.60 -8.00
N ALA A 13 -7.69 -12.75 -9.04
CA ALA A 13 -6.70 -11.69 -9.14
C ALA A 13 -6.69 -10.77 -7.91
N LEU A 14 -7.86 -10.39 -7.40
CA LEU A 14 -8.00 -9.58 -6.20
C LEU A 14 -7.54 -10.28 -4.92
N ARG A 15 -7.83 -11.58 -4.77
CA ARG A 15 -7.43 -12.35 -3.58
C ARG A 15 -5.93 -12.62 -3.54
N THR A 16 -5.29 -12.75 -4.70
CA THR A 16 -3.85 -12.97 -4.81
C THR A 16 -3.05 -11.68 -4.80
N LEU A 17 -3.70 -10.54 -4.91
CA LEU A 17 -3.05 -9.23 -4.92
C LEU A 17 -2.60 -8.86 -3.51
N ALA A 18 -1.38 -9.26 -3.17
CA ALA A 18 -0.69 -8.84 -1.96
C ALA A 18 0.40 -7.84 -2.34
N ALA A 19 0.61 -6.80 -1.54
CA ALA A 19 1.63 -5.80 -1.83
C ALA A 19 3.02 -6.46 -1.96
N GLU A 20 3.29 -7.52 -1.21
CA GLU A 20 4.54 -8.29 -1.27
C GLU A 20 4.77 -8.99 -2.61
N THR A 21 3.73 -9.17 -3.43
CA THR A 21 3.84 -9.79 -4.77
C THR A 21 4.14 -8.78 -5.87
N LEU A 22 4.04 -7.47 -5.58
CA LEU A 22 4.33 -6.42 -6.55
C LEU A 22 5.85 -6.17 -6.63
N PRO A 23 6.45 -6.13 -7.85
CA PRO A 23 7.90 -6.13 -8.03
C PRO A 23 8.69 -5.07 -7.25
N GLU A 24 8.17 -3.86 -7.10
CA GLU A 24 8.84 -2.77 -6.34
C GLU A 24 8.45 -2.72 -4.87
N CYS A 25 7.34 -3.34 -4.50
CA CYS A 25 6.87 -3.36 -3.13
C CYS A 25 7.56 -4.47 -2.32
N GLN A 26 7.91 -5.59 -2.97
CA GLN A 26 8.59 -6.73 -2.33
C GLN A 26 9.96 -6.35 -1.72
N THR A 27 10.63 -5.32 -2.25
CA THR A 27 11.93 -4.82 -1.76
C THR A 27 11.82 -3.48 -1.03
N CYS A 28 10.60 -2.93 -0.91
CA CYS A 28 10.41 -1.62 -0.29
C CYS A 28 10.58 -1.71 1.23
N PRO A 29 11.43 -0.90 1.87
CA PRO A 29 11.63 -0.92 3.32
C PRO A 29 10.38 -0.48 4.10
N PHE A 30 9.45 0.20 3.43
CA PHE A 30 8.19 0.64 4.02
C PHE A 30 7.02 -0.31 3.73
N GLY A 31 7.27 -1.46 3.11
CA GLY A 31 6.25 -2.49 2.84
C GLY A 31 5.36 -2.80 4.05
N PRO A 32 5.92 -3.04 5.25
CA PRO A 32 5.13 -3.32 6.46
C PRO A 32 4.22 -2.18 6.94
N TYR A 33 4.43 -0.95 6.47
CA TYR A 33 3.68 0.24 6.87
C TYR A 33 2.81 0.80 5.75
N CYS A 34 2.95 0.27 4.53
CA CYS A 34 2.25 0.70 3.33
C CYS A 34 1.16 -0.32 2.98
N GLY A 35 0.21 0.07 2.13
CA GLY A 35 -0.81 -0.82 1.60
C GLY A 35 -1.18 -0.43 0.18
N TYR A 36 -1.38 -1.42 -0.68
CA TYR A 36 -1.90 -1.21 -2.02
C TYR A 36 -3.42 -1.01 -2.00
N CYS A 37 -3.92 0.07 -2.61
CA CYS A 37 -5.35 0.33 -2.73
C CYS A 37 -5.86 -0.10 -4.11
N VAL A 38 -6.65 -1.18 -4.15
CA VAL A 38 -7.25 -1.71 -5.38
C VAL A 38 -8.07 -0.67 -6.13
N ALA A 39 -8.92 0.08 -5.42
CA ALA A 39 -9.80 1.07 -6.05
C ALA A 39 -9.00 2.16 -6.77
N ARG A 40 -7.90 2.60 -6.16
CA ARG A 40 -6.97 3.55 -6.78
C ARG A 40 -6.27 2.93 -8.00
N GLY A 41 -5.83 1.69 -7.86
CA GLY A 41 -5.26 0.90 -8.96
C GLY A 41 -6.14 0.89 -10.20
N ILE A 42 -7.41 0.52 -10.02
CA ILE A 42 -8.40 0.51 -11.09
C ILE A 42 -8.57 1.91 -11.69
N ASN A 43 -8.68 2.95 -10.85
CA ASN A 43 -8.86 4.32 -11.32
C ASN A 43 -7.65 4.86 -12.10
N GLN A 44 -6.42 4.52 -11.70
CA GLN A 44 -5.19 5.04 -12.31
C GLN A 44 -4.70 4.20 -13.49
N HIS A 45 -4.92 2.88 -13.47
CA HIS A 45 -4.34 1.94 -14.44
C HIS A 45 -5.37 1.11 -15.21
N GLY A 46 -6.67 1.24 -14.91
CA GLY A 46 -7.72 0.43 -15.51
C GLY A 46 -7.69 -1.04 -15.08
N SER A 47 -6.87 -1.38 -14.07
CA SER A 47 -6.63 -2.75 -13.61
C SER A 47 -6.42 -2.75 -12.09
N PRO A 48 -6.91 -3.79 -11.37
CA PRO A 48 -6.59 -3.96 -9.95
C PRO A 48 -5.12 -4.29 -9.73
N ILE A 49 -4.40 -4.79 -10.74
CA ILE A 49 -2.97 -5.05 -10.68
C ILE A 49 -2.26 -3.94 -11.48
N PRO A 50 -1.42 -3.12 -10.84
CA PRO A 50 -0.77 -2.00 -11.52
C PRO A 50 0.34 -2.52 -12.43
N ASN A 51 0.36 -2.10 -13.69
CA ASN A 51 1.44 -2.40 -14.64
C ASN A 51 2.69 -1.53 -14.43
N ILE A 52 2.53 -0.42 -13.69
CA ILE A 52 3.61 0.51 -13.37
C ILE A 52 3.65 0.64 -11.85
N PRO A 53 4.73 0.20 -11.20
CA PRO A 53 4.93 0.51 -9.81
C PRO A 53 5.37 1.98 -9.66
N LEU A 54 4.98 2.64 -8.56
CA LEU A 54 5.28 4.05 -8.21
C LEU A 54 4.21 5.07 -8.64
N ASP A 55 2.97 4.86 -8.17
CA ASP A 55 1.93 5.88 -8.20
C ASP A 55 2.29 7.12 -7.35
N PHE A 56 1.54 8.20 -7.55
CA PHE A 56 1.73 9.47 -6.83
C PHE A 56 1.73 9.26 -5.30
N GLU A 57 0.87 8.38 -4.81
CA GLU A 57 0.76 8.05 -3.40
C GLU A 57 1.98 7.31 -2.87
N CYS A 58 2.56 6.39 -3.64
CA CYS A 58 3.83 5.77 -3.27
C CYS A 58 4.93 6.83 -3.08
N GLN A 59 4.97 7.86 -3.92
CA GLN A 59 5.93 8.96 -3.78
C GLN A 59 5.69 9.77 -2.50
N ILE A 60 4.43 10.07 -2.16
CA ILE A 60 4.07 10.73 -0.90
C ILE A 60 4.52 9.87 0.28
N TYR A 61 4.15 8.59 0.29
CA TYR A 61 4.44 7.68 1.41
C TYR A 61 5.95 7.48 1.62
N ARG A 62 6.73 7.40 0.54
CA ARG A 62 8.20 7.32 0.60
C ARG A 62 8.84 8.54 1.26
N GLN A 63 8.17 9.70 1.29
CA GLN A 63 8.64 10.89 2.02
C GLN A 63 8.03 10.98 3.41
N MET A 64 6.77 10.61 3.55
CA MET A 64 6.01 10.71 4.80
C MET A 64 6.54 9.73 5.85
N PHE A 65 6.79 8.46 5.51
CA PHE A 65 7.26 7.48 6.49
C PHE A 65 8.61 7.82 7.11
N PRO A 66 9.67 8.17 6.35
CA PRO A 66 10.94 8.61 6.95
C PRO A 66 10.79 9.86 7.82
N TYR A 67 9.90 10.77 7.45
CA TYR A 67 9.63 11.97 8.25
C TYR A 67 8.99 11.61 9.59
N LEU A 68 7.94 10.78 9.58
CA LEU A 68 7.28 10.31 10.80
C LEU A 68 8.22 9.49 11.68
N PHE A 69 9.02 8.58 11.11
CA PHE A 69 9.98 7.80 11.88
C PHE A 69 11.04 8.66 12.54
N ARG A 70 11.55 9.69 11.86
CA ARG A 70 12.47 10.66 12.48
C ARG A 70 11.84 11.37 13.68
N LYS A 71 10.56 11.75 13.58
CA LYS A 71 9.82 12.36 14.70
C LYS A 71 9.58 11.40 15.85
N LEU A 72 9.24 10.14 15.56
CA LEU A 72 9.04 9.12 16.59
C LEU A 72 10.32 8.80 17.36
N LEU A 73 11.50 9.02 16.77
CA LEU A 73 12.79 8.89 17.46
C LEU A 73 13.12 10.08 18.36
N ASN A 74 12.40 11.20 18.25
CA ASN A 74 12.51 12.35 19.15
C ASN A 74 11.45 12.27 20.24
N ARG A 75 11.86 12.29 21.52
CA ARG A 75 10.94 12.09 22.66
C ARG A 75 9.79 13.11 22.73
N GLU A 76 10.07 14.38 22.45
CA GLU A 76 9.06 15.45 22.53
C GLU A 76 8.07 15.36 21.37
N GLU A 77 8.59 15.18 20.16
CA GLU A 77 7.74 15.02 18.97
C GLU A 77 6.92 13.72 19.02
N ALA A 78 7.52 12.62 19.50
CA ALA A 78 6.82 11.37 19.71
C ALA A 78 5.68 11.49 20.72
N ALA A 79 5.85 12.29 21.78
CA ALA A 79 4.77 12.54 22.74
C ALA A 79 3.56 13.23 22.08
N ILE A 80 3.79 14.15 21.14
CA ILE A 80 2.72 14.78 20.35
C ILE A 80 2.05 13.73 19.47
N LEU A 81 2.80 12.95 18.70
CA LEU A 81 2.24 11.94 17.80
C LEU A 81 1.43 10.87 18.54
N ASN A 82 1.94 10.41 19.69
CA ASN A 82 1.26 9.43 20.53
C ASN A 82 0.03 10.00 21.24
N SER A 83 -0.18 11.31 21.26
CA SER A 83 -1.42 11.90 21.82
C SER A 83 -2.62 11.78 20.87
N TRP A 84 -2.39 11.42 19.60
CA TRP A 84 -3.44 11.31 18.57
C TRP A 84 -3.96 9.87 18.39
N VAL A 85 -3.38 8.91 19.11
CA VAL A 85 -3.72 7.48 19.09
C VAL A 85 -4.27 7.09 20.44
#